data_AF-A0AAD2X7A5-F1
#
_entry.id   AF-A0AAD2X7A5-F1
#
_cell.length_a   1.000
_cell.length_b   1.000
_cell.length_c   1.000
_cell.angle_alpha   90.00
_cell.angle_beta   90.00
_cell.angle_gamma   90.00
#
_symmetry.space_group_name_H-M   'P 1'
#
loop_
_entity.id
_entity.type
_entity.pdbx_description
1 polymer ?
#
loop_
_entity_poly.entity_id
_entity_poly.type
_entity_poly.pdbx_seq_one_letter_code
_entity_poly.pdbx_strand_id
1 'polypeptide(L)'
;MVTQPITRLNDTLLIRMVCSILFCCFTFVYLYVYQADVLAVSQHVLSGGRTAYHAGVGAILITLTLYLVHLGVSYVCRPSGIGFSLTFFPSLLLLTILTDVSNDIDRHFSLGWWWIAAPLLLLAYGGLMWVLKRNRHEVEEGKAHEDLVHLLWQNIMLLGVMFVLVGLFSNHNVVFHERAKMEQAIVNKEYKDALEVGKNDLKTDSNLVMLRAYCLSKTHKMGESLFEYPLIGESQSLLPNGSSVRMLLTSDKDVYRYIGVMPRQQMPVMRYLELITASRKAQKPAGDYLLCGYLLDKNLDKFVVHLPRYYHVDSLLPKHYREALVLYTHSRSDPKLVYHDAVADADYRDYQDLEKKYPEKMVRQTKIRDIYGKTYWYYFHYHQKK
;
A
#
# COMPACT_ATOMS: atom_id res chain seq x y z
N MET A 1 24.30 -55.60 13.50
CA MET A 1 24.41 -54.42 14.39
C MET A 1 25.10 -53.20 13.75
N VAL A 2 25.22 -53.11 12.41
CA VAL A 2 25.97 -52.02 11.73
C VAL A 2 25.05 -50.97 11.04
N THR A 3 23.73 -51.14 11.07
CA THR A 3 22.76 -50.29 10.33
C THR A 3 22.26 -49.05 11.07
N GLN A 4 22.49 -48.94 12.38
CA GLN A 4 21.99 -47.83 13.20
C GLN A 4 22.67 -46.46 12.98
N PRO A 5 24.00 -46.34 12.74
CA PRO A 5 24.61 -45.03 12.50
C PRO A 5 24.26 -44.45 11.12
N ILE A 6 24.04 -45.31 10.12
CA ILE A 6 23.71 -44.89 8.74
C ILE A 6 22.28 -44.34 8.66
N THR A 7 21.33 -44.97 9.35
CA THR A 7 19.93 -44.53 9.43
C THR A 7 19.79 -43.17 10.11
N ARG A 8 20.44 -42.96 11.28
CA ARG A 8 20.46 -41.64 11.95
C ARG A 8 21.04 -40.51 11.08
N LEU A 9 22.07 -40.80 10.27
CA LEU A 9 22.68 -39.80 9.40
C LEU A 9 21.68 -39.35 8.32
N ASN A 10 20.99 -40.30 7.69
CA ASN A 10 19.97 -40.05 6.68
C ASN A 10 18.76 -39.28 7.25
N ASP A 11 18.33 -39.63 8.45
CA ASP A 11 17.21 -39.00 9.15
C ASP A 11 17.47 -37.52 9.46
N THR A 12 18.67 -37.24 9.97
CA THR A 12 19.09 -35.86 10.26
C THR A 12 19.26 -35.05 8.98
N LEU A 13 19.76 -35.67 7.92
CA LEU A 13 19.95 -35.04 6.62
C LEU A 13 18.59 -34.72 5.95
N LEU A 14 17.60 -35.60 6.10
CA LEU A 14 16.23 -35.39 5.62
C LEU A 14 15.59 -34.17 6.29
N ILE A 15 15.63 -34.08 7.63
CA ILE A 15 15.09 -32.93 8.36
C ILE A 15 15.75 -31.63 7.89
N ARG A 16 17.08 -31.67 7.69
CA ARG A 16 17.84 -30.51 7.19
C ARG A 16 17.39 -30.08 5.80
N MET A 17 17.27 -31.02 4.87
CA MET A 17 16.81 -30.72 3.51
C MET A 17 15.40 -30.14 3.50
N VAL A 18 14.45 -30.76 4.23
CA VAL A 18 13.06 -30.30 4.24
C VAL A 18 12.95 -28.89 4.82
N CYS A 19 13.56 -28.62 5.98
CA CYS A 19 13.52 -27.29 6.58
C CYS A 19 14.22 -26.23 5.72
N SER A 20 15.34 -26.56 5.08
CA SER A 20 16.02 -25.64 4.15
C SER A 20 15.18 -25.34 2.91
N ILE A 21 14.52 -26.36 2.33
CA ILE A 21 13.61 -26.16 1.19
C ILE A 21 12.44 -25.27 1.59
N LEU A 22 11.78 -25.56 2.72
CA LEU A 22 10.67 -24.76 3.23
C LEU A 22 11.08 -23.31 3.49
N PHE A 23 12.25 -23.10 4.10
CA PHE A 23 12.81 -21.77 4.32
C PHE A 23 13.01 -21.03 2.99
N CYS A 24 13.74 -21.61 2.04
CA CYS A 24 14.01 -20.96 0.75
C CYS A 24 12.72 -20.67 -0.05
N CYS A 25 11.77 -21.61 -0.05
CA CYS A 25 10.48 -21.41 -0.70
C CYS A 25 9.69 -20.27 -0.04
N PHE A 26 9.61 -20.26 1.29
CA PHE A 26 8.93 -19.21 2.04
C PHE A 26 9.57 -17.85 1.79
N THR A 27 10.88 -17.71 1.97
CA THR A 27 11.56 -16.42 1.81
C THR A 27 11.45 -15.90 0.38
N PHE A 28 11.60 -16.77 -0.62
CA PHE A 28 11.46 -16.38 -2.02
C PHE A 28 10.04 -15.91 -2.33
N VAL A 29 9.01 -16.69 -1.98
CA VAL A 29 7.61 -16.33 -2.23
C VAL A 29 7.22 -15.05 -1.48
N TYR A 30 7.63 -14.94 -0.21
CA TYR A 30 7.38 -13.76 0.60
C TYR A 30 8.00 -12.50 -0.01
N LEU A 31 9.27 -12.56 -0.43
CA LEU A 31 9.97 -11.42 -1.02
C LEU A 31 9.45 -11.07 -2.41
N TYR A 32 9.18 -12.08 -3.24
CA TYR A 32 8.79 -11.90 -4.64
C TYR A 32 7.32 -11.49 -4.80
N VAL A 33 6.42 -12.09 -4.03
CA VAL A 33 4.97 -11.88 -4.19
C VAL A 33 4.44 -10.81 -3.25
N TYR A 34 4.91 -10.76 -1.99
CA TYR A 34 4.32 -9.89 -0.98
C TYR A 34 5.12 -8.60 -0.76
N GLN A 35 6.46 -8.65 -0.68
CA GLN A 35 7.28 -7.49 -0.33
C GLN A 35 8.00 -6.82 -1.52
N ALA A 36 7.78 -7.29 -2.76
CA ALA A 36 8.54 -6.81 -3.92
C ALA A 36 8.38 -5.30 -4.17
N ASP A 37 7.14 -4.79 -4.11
CA ASP A 37 6.84 -3.38 -4.35
C ASP A 37 7.39 -2.49 -3.22
N VAL A 38 7.27 -2.94 -1.96
CA VAL A 38 7.82 -2.23 -0.79
C VAL A 38 9.35 -2.16 -0.86
N LEU A 39 10.02 -3.25 -1.25
CA LEU A 39 11.47 -3.28 -1.42
C LEU A 39 11.91 -2.40 -2.60
N ALA A 40 11.13 -2.35 -3.68
CA ALA A 40 11.40 -1.46 -4.81
C ALA A 40 11.37 0.01 -4.40
N VAL A 41 10.33 0.42 -3.68
CA VAL A 41 10.21 1.76 -3.09
C VAL A 41 11.38 2.04 -2.16
N SER A 42 11.69 1.11 -1.25
CA SER A 42 12.74 1.28 -0.25
C SER A 42 14.11 1.47 -0.90
N GLN A 43 14.46 0.63 -1.87
CA GLN A 43 15.72 0.74 -2.58
C GLN A 43 15.80 2.05 -3.39
N HIS A 44 14.71 2.44 -4.04
CA HIS A 44 14.67 3.68 -4.81
C HIS A 44 14.90 4.90 -3.90
N VAL A 45 14.18 4.98 -2.79
CA VAL A 45 14.30 6.08 -1.82
C VAL A 45 15.70 6.11 -1.20
N LEU A 46 16.21 4.97 -0.73
CA LEU A 46 17.54 4.88 -0.10
C LEU A 46 18.69 5.17 -1.08
N SER A 47 18.51 4.91 -2.37
CA SER A 47 19.51 5.21 -3.39
C SER A 47 19.42 6.65 -3.92
N GLY A 48 18.45 7.44 -3.47
CA GLY A 48 18.16 8.76 -4.03
C GLY A 48 17.72 8.70 -5.49
N GLY A 49 17.03 7.62 -5.88
CA GLY A 49 16.49 7.39 -7.22
C GLY A 49 17.50 6.89 -8.26
N ARG A 50 18.67 6.42 -7.83
CA ARG A 50 19.74 5.97 -8.74
C ARG A 50 19.66 4.51 -9.15
N THR A 51 18.96 3.68 -8.38
CA THR A 51 18.88 2.24 -8.64
C THR A 51 17.45 1.79 -8.85
N ALA A 52 17.29 0.73 -9.64
CA ALA A 52 16.03 0.04 -9.88
C ALA A 52 16.08 -1.33 -9.20
N TYR A 53 14.99 -1.72 -8.55
CA TYR A 53 14.84 -3.04 -7.96
C TYR A 53 14.20 -3.99 -8.97
N HIS A 54 14.81 -5.16 -9.14
CA HIS A 54 14.22 -6.26 -9.89
C HIS A 54 13.76 -7.33 -8.92
N ALA A 55 12.45 -7.57 -8.83
CA ALA A 55 11.85 -8.47 -7.84
C ALA A 55 12.46 -9.88 -7.84
N GLY A 56 12.65 -10.48 -9.02
CA GLY A 56 13.22 -11.83 -9.12
C GLY A 56 14.67 -11.92 -8.64
N VAL A 57 15.52 -11.01 -9.13
CA VAL A 57 16.94 -10.97 -8.76
C VAL A 57 17.11 -10.63 -7.27
N GLY A 58 16.34 -9.66 -6.78
CA GLY A 58 16.33 -9.25 -5.38
C GLY A 58 15.90 -10.39 -4.45
N ALA A 59 14.81 -11.09 -4.76
CA ALA A 59 14.33 -12.22 -3.97
C ALA A 59 15.35 -13.36 -3.90
N ILE A 60 16.01 -13.69 -5.03
CA ILE A 60 17.06 -14.72 -5.08
C ILE A 60 18.27 -14.30 -4.26
N LEU A 61 18.78 -13.08 -4.46
CA LEU A 61 19.97 -12.60 -3.76
C LEU A 61 19.75 -12.54 -2.24
N ILE A 62 18.63 -11.95 -1.80
CA ILE A 62 18.30 -11.85 -0.37
C ILE A 62 18.12 -13.25 0.22
N THR A 63 17.39 -14.16 -0.46
CA THR A 63 17.23 -15.54 0.01
C THR A 63 18.56 -16.27 0.15
N LEU A 64 19.46 -16.13 -0.83
CA LEU A 64 20.79 -16.72 -0.79
C LEU A 64 21.62 -16.16 0.38
N THR A 65 21.63 -14.84 0.58
CA THR A 65 22.34 -14.20 1.69
C THR A 65 21.81 -14.67 3.04
N LEU A 66 20.49 -14.72 3.21
CA LEU A 66 19.86 -15.22 4.45
C LEU A 66 20.15 -16.71 4.68
N TYR A 67 20.23 -17.51 3.62
CA TYR A 67 20.63 -18.91 3.72
C TYR A 67 22.10 -19.06 4.14
N LEU A 68 23.01 -18.22 3.63
CA LEU A 68 24.41 -18.19 4.08
C LEU A 68 24.53 -17.85 5.57
N VAL A 69 23.71 -16.92 6.07
CA VAL A 69 23.64 -16.62 7.51
C VAL A 69 23.22 -17.87 8.30
N HIS A 70 22.20 -18.59 7.82
CA HIS A 70 21.78 -19.86 8.42
C HIS A 70 22.91 -20.91 8.41
N LEU A 71 23.66 -21.04 7.31
CA LEU A 71 24.82 -21.92 7.24
C LEU A 71 25.90 -21.54 8.26
N GLY A 72 26.19 -20.25 8.44
CA GLY A 72 27.10 -19.77 9.48
C GLY A 72 26.63 -20.14 10.88
N VAL A 73 25.35 -19.91 11.18
CA VAL A 73 24.76 -20.24 12.49
C VAL A 73 24.76 -21.75 12.75
N SER A 74 24.40 -22.55 11.75
CA SER A 74 24.40 -24.01 11.87
C SER A 74 25.81 -24.59 12.06
N TYR A 75 26.83 -23.99 11.43
CA TYR A 75 28.23 -24.35 11.64
C TYR A 75 28.69 -24.09 13.09
N VAL A 76 28.31 -22.94 13.67
CA VAL A 76 28.67 -22.56 15.04
C VAL A 76 27.90 -23.37 16.10
N CYS A 77 26.59 -23.54 15.91
CA CYS A 77 25.72 -24.17 16.90
C CYS A 77 25.74 -25.70 16.84
N ARG A 78 26.16 -26.31 15.71
CA ARG A 78 26.15 -27.77 15.46
C ARG A 78 24.85 -28.46 15.96
N PRO A 79 23.67 -28.05 15.46
CA PRO A 79 22.41 -28.61 15.92
C PRO A 79 22.24 -30.08 15.47
N SER A 80 21.61 -30.89 16.33
CA SER A 80 20.95 -32.15 15.94
C SER A 80 19.48 -32.14 16.42
N GLY A 81 18.64 -33.02 15.87
CA GLY A 81 17.22 -33.15 16.24
C GLY A 81 16.39 -31.86 16.14
N ILE A 82 15.59 -31.57 17.18
CA ILE A 82 14.62 -30.44 17.29
C ILE A 82 15.31 -29.06 17.16
N GLY A 83 16.59 -28.98 17.47
CA GLY A 83 17.34 -27.72 17.45
C GLY A 83 17.72 -27.22 16.04
N PHE A 84 17.41 -27.97 14.97
CA PHE A 84 17.80 -27.55 13.62
C PHE A 84 17.01 -26.32 13.16
N SER A 85 15.68 -26.31 13.30
CA SER A 85 14.86 -25.16 12.88
C SER A 85 15.23 -23.84 13.58
N LEU A 86 15.76 -23.90 14.80
CA LEU A 86 16.23 -22.71 15.53
C LEU A 86 17.36 -21.98 14.81
N THR A 87 18.17 -22.67 14.00
CA THR A 87 19.25 -22.02 13.27
C THR A 87 18.78 -21.07 12.16
N PHE A 88 17.51 -21.13 11.75
CA PHE A 88 16.92 -20.16 10.83
C PHE A 88 16.48 -18.86 11.52
N PHE A 89 16.41 -18.84 12.85
CA PHE A 89 15.89 -17.68 13.58
C PHE A 89 16.65 -16.39 13.27
N PRO A 90 18.01 -16.33 13.27
CA PRO A 90 18.72 -15.10 12.91
C PRO A 90 18.44 -14.63 11.48
N SER A 91 18.31 -15.56 10.54
CA SER A 91 17.98 -15.25 9.14
C SER A 91 16.56 -14.68 9.01
N LEU A 92 15.58 -15.27 9.71
CA LEU A 92 14.20 -14.77 9.71
C LEU A 92 14.05 -13.43 10.46
N LEU A 93 14.85 -13.22 11.51
CA LEU A 93 14.93 -11.92 12.20
C LEU A 93 15.45 -10.83 11.26
N LEU A 94 16.54 -11.10 10.54
CA LEU A 94 17.07 -10.17 9.53
C LEU A 94 16.06 -9.89 8.41
N LEU A 95 15.35 -10.93 7.93
CA LEU A 95 14.29 -10.77 6.95
C LEU A 95 13.15 -9.86 7.45
N THR A 96 12.76 -10.04 8.71
CA THR A 96 11.71 -9.22 9.35
C THR A 96 12.16 -7.76 9.41
N ILE A 97 13.37 -7.49 9.89
CA ILE A 97 13.93 -6.13 9.97
C ILE A 97 14.04 -5.49 8.59
N LEU A 98 14.48 -6.25 7.58
CA LEU A 98 14.62 -5.76 6.21
C LEU A 98 13.27 -5.37 5.59
N THR A 99 12.19 -6.05 5.98
CA THR A 99 10.85 -5.84 5.42
C THR A 99 9.93 -5.02 6.32
N ASP A 100 10.38 -4.65 7.52
CA ASP A 100 9.72 -3.68 8.39
C ASP A 100 10.17 -2.25 8.06
N VAL A 101 9.79 -1.81 6.86
CA VAL A 101 10.09 -0.47 6.37
C VAL A 101 9.09 0.53 6.94
N SER A 102 9.57 1.67 7.46
CA SER A 102 8.68 2.72 7.91
C SER A 102 7.92 3.38 6.75
N ASN A 103 6.66 3.76 6.97
CA ASN A 103 5.86 4.44 5.94
C ASN A 103 6.41 5.83 5.55
N ASP A 104 7.27 6.42 6.40
CA ASP A 104 7.95 7.71 6.22
C ASP A 104 9.44 7.55 5.85
N ILE A 105 9.80 6.45 5.17
CA ILE A 105 11.20 6.12 4.79
C ILE A 105 11.93 7.25 4.05
N ASP A 106 11.18 8.13 3.39
CA ASP A 106 11.67 9.25 2.61
C ASP A 106 12.03 10.49 3.45
N ARG A 107 11.50 10.61 4.67
CA ARG A 107 11.85 11.70 5.59
C ARG A 107 13.05 11.34 6.44
N HIS A 108 13.01 10.17 7.08
CA HIS A 108 14.09 9.67 7.91
C HIS A 108 14.08 8.14 7.86
N PHE A 109 15.24 7.55 7.59
CA PHE A 109 15.40 6.11 7.76
C PHE A 109 15.51 5.81 9.27
N SER A 110 14.50 5.15 9.82
CA SER A 110 14.51 4.66 11.19
C SER A 110 14.25 3.16 11.21
N LEU A 111 15.16 2.38 11.80
CA LEU A 111 14.93 0.97 12.13
C LEU A 111 13.94 0.80 13.31
N GLY A 112 13.26 1.89 13.72
CA GLY A 112 12.31 1.89 14.82
C GLY A 112 12.88 1.29 16.11
N TRP A 113 12.13 0.38 16.72
CA TRP A 113 12.50 -0.31 17.95
C TRP A 113 13.49 -1.47 17.72
N TRP A 114 13.79 -1.84 16.46
CA TRP A 114 14.67 -2.97 16.16
C TRP A 114 16.10 -2.80 16.65
N TRP A 115 16.59 -1.57 16.80
CA TRP A 115 17.90 -1.31 17.39
C TRP A 115 18.06 -1.88 18.80
N ILE A 116 16.96 -1.99 19.56
CA ILE A 116 16.93 -2.56 20.91
C ILE A 116 16.43 -4.00 20.87
N ALA A 117 15.36 -4.26 20.12
CA ALA A 117 14.75 -5.59 20.07
C ALA A 117 15.66 -6.65 19.42
N ALA A 118 16.33 -6.32 18.31
CA ALA A 118 17.17 -7.28 17.60
C ALA A 118 18.35 -7.81 18.46
N PRO A 119 19.18 -6.97 19.11
CA PRO A 119 20.26 -7.49 19.97
C PRO A 119 19.71 -8.25 21.17
N LEU A 120 18.59 -7.82 21.77
CA LEU A 120 17.98 -8.53 22.89
C LEU A 120 17.46 -9.92 22.48
N LEU A 121 16.81 -10.02 21.31
CA LEU A 121 16.35 -11.29 20.75
C LEU A 121 17.52 -12.22 20.38
N LEU A 122 18.62 -11.68 19.84
CA LEU A 122 19.82 -12.46 19.55
C LEU A 122 20.52 -12.96 20.83
N LEU A 123 20.55 -12.15 21.89
CA LEU A 123 21.06 -12.57 23.21
C LEU A 123 20.20 -13.68 23.82
N ALA A 124 18.87 -13.52 23.79
CA ALA A 124 17.94 -14.54 24.27
C ALA A 124 18.06 -15.85 23.46
N TYR A 125 18.17 -15.73 22.13
CA TYR A 125 18.44 -16.86 21.24
C TYR A 125 19.77 -17.55 21.56
N GLY A 126 20.84 -16.79 21.77
CA GLY A 126 22.15 -17.34 22.16
C GLY A 126 22.09 -18.08 23.50
N GLY A 127 21.39 -17.52 24.49
CA GLY A 127 21.14 -18.18 25.78
C GLY A 127 20.34 -19.48 25.62
N LEU A 128 19.27 -19.46 24.82
CA LEU A 128 18.47 -20.66 24.52
C LEU A 128 19.32 -21.75 23.86
N MET A 129 20.11 -21.39 22.84
CA MET A 129 21.00 -22.33 22.16
C MET A 129 22.09 -22.88 23.08
N TRP A 130 22.60 -22.07 24.01
CA TRP A 130 23.56 -22.52 25.01
C TRP A 130 22.95 -23.52 25.99
N VAL A 131 21.74 -23.27 26.51
CA VAL A 131 21.01 -24.21 27.39
C VAL A 131 20.69 -25.50 26.66
N LEU A 132 20.20 -25.43 25.42
CA LEU A 132 19.92 -26.61 24.60
C LEU A 132 21.19 -27.42 24.34
N LYS A 133 22.32 -26.76 24.07
CA LYS A 133 23.63 -27.42 23.90
C LYS A 133 24.12 -28.08 25.18
N ARG A 134 23.92 -27.45 26.34
CA ARG A 134 24.28 -28.00 27.66
C ARG A 134 23.45 -29.25 27.97
N ASN A 135 22.13 -29.16 27.89
CA ASN A 135 21.22 -30.26 28.22
C ASN A 135 21.36 -31.44 27.24
N ARG A 136 21.82 -31.20 26.00
CA ARG A 136 22.11 -32.26 25.02
C ARG A 136 23.24 -33.18 25.45
N HIS A 137 24.27 -32.62 26.08
CA HIS A 137 25.41 -33.39 26.56
C HIS A 137 25.00 -34.39 27.66
N GLU A 138 23.87 -34.14 28.34
CA GLU A 138 23.31 -34.99 29.40
C GLU A 138 22.30 -36.02 28.86
N VAL A 139 21.69 -35.80 27.69
CA VAL A 139 20.59 -36.64 27.14
C VAL A 139 21.07 -37.69 26.13
N GLU A 140 22.22 -37.49 25.46
CA GLU A 140 22.77 -38.49 24.51
C GLU A 140 23.15 -39.83 25.17
N GLU A 141 23.31 -39.87 26.50
CA GLU A 141 23.60 -41.11 27.24
C GLU A 141 22.38 -42.02 27.48
N GLY A 142 21.14 -41.57 27.19
CA GLY A 142 19.94 -42.27 27.70
C GLY A 142 18.72 -42.46 26.79
N LYS A 143 18.67 -41.93 25.55
CA LYS A 143 17.41 -41.98 24.76
C LYS A 143 17.30 -43.13 23.75
N ALA A 144 16.23 -43.93 23.93
CA ALA A 144 15.63 -44.81 22.92
C ALA A 144 15.10 -44.00 21.71
N HIS A 145 14.97 -44.66 20.55
CA HIS A 145 14.54 -44.09 19.26
C HIS A 145 13.36 -43.10 19.40
N GLU A 146 13.60 -41.82 19.11
CA GLU A 146 12.51 -40.89 18.76
C GLU A 146 12.15 -41.10 17.30
N ASP A 147 10.85 -41.24 17.00
CA ASP A 147 10.34 -41.39 15.64
C ASP A 147 10.70 -40.16 14.79
N LEU A 148 11.34 -40.40 13.64
CA LEU A 148 11.71 -39.38 12.65
C LEU A 148 10.53 -38.46 12.33
N VAL A 149 9.33 -39.02 12.16
CA VAL A 149 8.13 -38.26 11.80
C VAL A 149 7.79 -37.22 12.87
N HIS A 150 7.90 -37.58 14.16
CA HIS A 150 7.65 -36.65 15.25
C HIS A 150 8.70 -35.53 15.29
N LEU A 151 9.98 -35.86 15.11
CA LEU A 151 11.07 -34.88 15.05
C LEU A 151 10.95 -33.92 13.86
N LEU A 152 10.57 -34.44 12.70
CA LEU A 152 10.33 -33.66 11.49
C LEU A 152 9.17 -32.69 11.70
N TRP A 153 8.06 -33.17 12.24
CA TRP A 153 6.86 -32.36 12.49
C TRP A 153 7.11 -31.23 13.49
N GLN A 154 7.86 -31.50 14.56
CA GLN A 154 8.26 -30.47 15.53
C GLN A 154 9.09 -29.37 14.88
N ASN A 155 10.08 -29.73 14.06
CA ASN A 155 10.90 -28.75 13.34
C ASN A 155 10.08 -27.93 12.35
N ILE A 156 9.16 -28.55 11.60
CA ILE A 156 8.27 -27.86 10.66
C ILE A 156 7.33 -26.91 11.40
N MET A 157 6.72 -27.34 12.51
CA MET A 157 5.83 -26.51 13.31
C MET A 157 6.56 -25.28 13.87
N LEU A 158 7.77 -25.48 14.41
CA LEU A 158 8.58 -24.37 14.92
C LEU A 158 8.93 -23.38 13.80
N LEU A 159 9.30 -23.87 12.62
CA LEU A 159 9.57 -23.03 11.45
C LEU A 159 8.31 -22.28 10.99
N GLY A 160 7.15 -22.94 11.00
CA GLY A 160 5.85 -22.33 10.71
C GLY A 160 5.50 -21.20 11.68
N VAL A 161 5.76 -21.38 12.98
CA VAL A 161 5.61 -20.29 13.97
C VAL A 161 6.51 -19.11 13.61
N MET A 162 7.78 -19.34 13.26
CA MET A 162 8.67 -18.25 12.86
C MET A 162 8.19 -17.53 11.59
N PHE A 163 7.65 -18.25 10.60
CA PHE A 163 7.07 -17.64 9.40
C PHE A 163 5.88 -16.74 9.72
N VAL A 164 5.00 -17.17 10.63
CA VAL A 164 3.89 -16.34 11.11
C VAL A 164 4.42 -15.09 11.80
N LEU A 165 5.46 -15.20 12.63
CA LEU A 165 6.09 -14.03 13.28
C LEU A 165 6.65 -13.04 12.25
N VAL A 166 7.31 -13.51 11.18
CA VAL A 166 7.77 -12.63 10.09
C VAL A 166 6.60 -11.87 9.46
N GLY A 167 5.48 -12.54 9.22
CA GLY A 167 4.27 -11.90 8.65
C GLY A 167 3.64 -10.87 9.59
N LEU A 168 3.70 -11.08 10.91
CA LEU A 168 3.10 -10.17 11.89
C LEU A 168 3.96 -8.94 12.18
N PHE A 169 5.28 -9.10 12.20
CA PHE A 169 6.22 -8.04 12.59
C PHE A 169 6.85 -7.30 11.40
N SER A 170 6.56 -7.70 10.16
CA SER A 170 6.91 -6.93 8.98
C SER A 170 5.90 -5.84 8.66
N ASN A 171 6.23 -4.95 7.71
CA ASN A 171 5.27 -3.96 7.24
C ASN A 171 4.10 -4.66 6.56
N HIS A 172 2.94 -4.60 7.21
CA HIS A 172 1.65 -5.10 6.74
C HIS A 172 0.64 -3.97 6.53
N ASN A 173 1.12 -2.73 6.36
CA ASN A 173 0.25 -1.59 6.10
C ASN A 173 -0.29 -1.65 4.67
N VAL A 174 -1.53 -2.12 4.54
CA VAL A 174 -2.24 -2.25 3.26
C VAL A 174 -2.16 -0.98 2.41
N VAL A 175 -2.36 0.20 3.01
CA VAL A 175 -2.34 1.49 2.28
C VAL A 175 -0.95 1.77 1.68
N PHE A 176 0.11 1.42 2.40
CA PHE A 176 1.48 1.61 1.91
C PHE A 176 1.82 0.63 0.77
N HIS A 177 1.39 -0.63 0.90
CA HIS A 177 1.51 -1.64 -0.15
C HIS A 177 0.76 -1.23 -1.43
N GLU A 178 -0.48 -0.77 -1.29
CA GLU A 178 -1.27 -0.25 -2.41
C GLU A 178 -0.60 0.93 -3.09
N ARG A 179 -0.09 1.88 -2.31
CA ARG A 179 0.65 3.04 -2.84
C ARG A 179 1.89 2.59 -3.61
N ALA A 180 2.71 1.71 -3.04
CA ALA A 180 3.92 1.21 -3.67
C ALA A 180 3.61 0.53 -5.02
N LYS A 181 2.62 -0.36 -5.02
CA LYS A 181 2.17 -1.06 -6.23
C LYS A 181 1.62 -0.10 -7.29
N MET A 182 0.84 0.89 -6.86
CA MET A 182 0.26 1.89 -7.76
C MET A 182 1.35 2.77 -8.39
N GLU A 183 2.34 3.21 -7.62
CA GLU A 183 3.48 3.98 -8.14
C GLU A 183 4.35 3.15 -9.09
N GLN A 184 4.56 1.87 -8.81
CA GLN A 184 5.28 0.97 -9.70
C GLN A 184 4.57 0.83 -11.07
N ALA A 185 3.25 0.67 -11.07
CA ALA A 185 2.45 0.66 -12.29
C ALA A 185 2.50 2.00 -13.04
N ILE A 186 2.55 3.14 -12.33
CA ILE A 186 2.73 4.47 -12.95
C ILE A 186 4.09 4.58 -13.64
N VAL A 187 5.16 4.09 -13.01
CA VAL A 187 6.51 4.04 -13.62
C VAL A 187 6.50 3.20 -14.90
N ASN A 188 5.78 2.07 -14.89
CA ASN A 188 5.59 1.22 -16.06
C ASN A 188 4.61 1.81 -17.11
N LYS A 189 3.97 2.96 -16.82
CA LYS A 189 2.93 3.61 -17.64
C LYS A 189 1.62 2.79 -17.77
N GLU A 190 1.39 1.86 -16.85
CA GLU A 190 0.21 0.99 -16.77
C GLU A 190 -0.88 1.66 -15.93
N TYR A 191 -1.38 2.82 -16.39
CA TYR A 191 -2.29 3.66 -15.59
C TYR A 191 -3.65 3.01 -15.28
N LYS A 192 -4.12 2.10 -16.14
CA LYS A 192 -5.39 1.38 -15.91
C LYS A 192 -5.23 0.35 -14.79
N ASP A 193 -4.13 -0.38 -14.80
CA ASP A 193 -3.85 -1.41 -13.78
C ASP A 193 -3.60 -0.75 -12.42
N ALA A 194 -2.93 0.43 -12.41
CA ALA A 194 -2.77 1.27 -11.23
C ALA A 194 -4.12 1.65 -10.58
N LEU A 195 -5.18 1.84 -11.36
CA LEU A 195 -6.51 2.23 -10.87
C LEU A 195 -7.34 1.06 -10.31
N GLU A 196 -6.94 -0.18 -10.60
CA GLU A 196 -7.56 -1.38 -10.00
C GLU A 196 -6.93 -1.73 -8.64
N VAL A 197 -5.75 -1.17 -8.33
CA VAL A 197 -5.11 -1.33 -7.01
C VAL A 197 -5.94 -0.66 -5.92
N GLY A 198 -6.40 -1.45 -4.94
CA GLY A 198 -7.14 -0.95 -3.78
C GLY A 198 -8.47 -0.26 -4.13
N LYS A 199 -9.07 -0.58 -5.30
CA LYS A 199 -10.29 0.08 -5.78
C LYS A 199 -11.50 -0.14 -4.87
N ASN A 200 -11.58 -1.31 -4.25
CA ASN A 200 -12.69 -1.69 -3.36
C ASN A 200 -12.35 -1.47 -1.88
N ASP A 201 -11.12 -1.07 -1.57
CA ASP A 201 -10.66 -0.89 -0.21
C ASP A 201 -11.14 0.45 0.34
N LEU A 202 -11.74 0.44 1.54
CA LEU A 202 -12.28 1.66 2.15
C LEU A 202 -11.20 2.54 2.78
N LYS A 203 -10.03 1.98 3.09
CA LYS A 203 -8.91 2.72 3.68
C LYS A 203 -8.18 3.47 2.57
N THR A 204 -7.86 4.73 2.81
CA THR A 204 -7.11 5.56 1.86
C THR A 204 -6.29 6.60 2.61
N ASP A 205 -5.24 7.09 1.97
CA ASP A 205 -4.50 8.27 2.38
C ASP A 205 -4.53 9.34 1.27
N SER A 206 -3.99 10.53 1.58
CA SER A 206 -3.96 11.64 0.62
C SER A 206 -3.03 11.36 -0.56
N ASN A 207 -2.03 10.49 -0.41
CA ASN A 207 -1.14 10.11 -1.52
C ASN A 207 -1.87 9.23 -2.53
N LEU A 208 -2.63 8.22 -2.09
CA LEU A 208 -3.45 7.39 -2.98
C LEU A 208 -4.46 8.24 -3.74
N VAL A 209 -5.07 9.24 -3.11
CA VAL A 209 -5.98 10.17 -3.81
C VAL A 209 -5.26 10.92 -4.92
N MET A 210 -4.06 11.45 -4.65
CA MET A 210 -3.25 12.11 -5.67
C MET A 210 -2.90 11.15 -6.82
N LEU A 211 -2.44 9.94 -6.51
CA LEU A 211 -2.06 8.94 -7.51
C LEU A 211 -3.26 8.54 -8.36
N ARG A 212 -4.43 8.33 -7.74
CA ARG A 212 -5.70 8.05 -8.44
C ARG A 212 -6.11 9.21 -9.33
N ALA A 213 -6.05 10.45 -8.83
CA ALA A 213 -6.31 11.63 -9.64
C ALA A 213 -5.37 11.70 -10.86
N TYR A 214 -4.08 11.42 -10.67
CA TYR A 214 -3.10 11.39 -11.75
C TYR A 214 -3.39 10.30 -12.79
N CYS A 215 -3.66 9.07 -12.37
CA CYS A 215 -4.00 7.97 -13.28
C CYS A 215 -5.36 8.20 -13.99
N LEU A 216 -6.36 8.73 -13.30
CA LEU A 216 -7.65 9.09 -13.88
C LEU A 216 -7.51 10.19 -14.92
N SER A 217 -6.66 11.19 -14.65
CA SER A 217 -6.37 12.24 -15.61
C SER A 217 -5.65 11.70 -16.86
N LYS A 218 -4.67 10.81 -16.67
CA LYS A 218 -3.97 10.10 -17.77
C LYS A 218 -4.88 9.22 -18.62
N THR A 219 -5.96 8.71 -18.04
CA THR A 219 -6.96 7.88 -18.72
C THR A 219 -8.19 8.67 -19.18
N HIS A 220 -8.21 9.99 -19.02
CA HIS A 220 -9.32 10.88 -19.37
C HIS A 220 -10.65 10.57 -18.65
N LYS A 221 -10.58 10.07 -17.40
CA LYS A 221 -11.75 9.69 -16.58
C LYS A 221 -11.84 10.45 -15.26
N MET A 222 -11.12 11.58 -15.13
CA MET A 222 -11.08 12.33 -13.88
C MET A 222 -12.46 12.83 -13.44
N GLY A 223 -13.20 13.51 -14.33
CA GLY A 223 -14.58 13.94 -14.03
C GLY A 223 -15.61 12.79 -13.97
N GLU A 224 -15.25 11.60 -14.44
CA GLU A 224 -16.17 10.45 -14.52
C GLU A 224 -16.12 9.54 -13.30
N SER A 225 -14.95 9.38 -12.69
CA SER A 225 -14.73 8.32 -11.71
C SER A 225 -14.01 8.76 -10.43
N LEU A 226 -13.59 10.02 -10.29
CA LEU A 226 -12.83 10.46 -9.09
C LEU A 226 -13.59 10.21 -7.79
N PHE A 227 -14.91 10.42 -7.76
CA PHE A 227 -15.74 10.24 -6.56
C PHE A 227 -16.22 8.80 -6.36
N GLU A 228 -15.83 7.87 -7.25
CA GLU A 228 -16.07 6.44 -7.05
C GLU A 228 -15.01 5.79 -6.16
N TYR A 229 -13.88 6.46 -5.96
CA TYR A 229 -12.80 6.03 -5.07
C TYR A 229 -12.95 6.64 -3.67
N PRO A 230 -12.38 6.01 -2.63
CA PRO A 230 -12.26 6.65 -1.33
C PRO A 230 -11.38 7.90 -1.42
N LEU A 231 -11.87 9.01 -0.88
CA LEU A 231 -11.23 10.33 -0.91
C LEU A 231 -10.88 10.81 0.50
N ILE A 232 -9.79 11.58 0.64
CA ILE A 232 -9.36 12.26 1.87
C ILE A 232 -8.42 13.41 1.50
N GLY A 233 -8.44 14.51 2.27
CA GLY A 233 -7.49 15.63 2.10
C GLY A 233 -7.92 16.75 1.14
N GLU A 234 -9.22 16.79 0.78
CA GLU A 234 -9.84 17.84 -0.04
C GLU A 234 -9.04 18.16 -1.32
N SER A 235 -9.02 19.41 -1.78
CA SER A 235 -8.18 19.79 -2.94
C SER A 235 -6.68 19.64 -2.70
N GLN A 236 -6.20 19.65 -1.45
CA GLN A 236 -4.77 19.56 -1.14
C GLN A 236 -4.20 18.18 -1.46
N SER A 237 -5.04 17.15 -1.60
CA SER A 237 -4.64 15.80 -2.01
C SER A 237 -4.57 15.60 -3.52
N LEU A 238 -4.88 16.61 -4.34
CA LEU A 238 -4.80 16.47 -5.79
C LEU A 238 -3.38 16.55 -6.34
N LEU A 239 -2.49 17.30 -5.68
CA LEU A 239 -1.11 17.56 -6.13
C LEU A 239 -0.11 17.39 -4.99
N PRO A 240 1.18 17.13 -5.32
CA PRO A 240 2.24 17.14 -4.32
C PRO A 240 2.33 18.51 -3.63
N ASN A 241 2.18 18.55 -2.32
CA ASN A 241 2.11 19.81 -1.55
C ASN A 241 3.38 20.10 -0.74
N GLY A 242 4.42 19.29 -0.90
CA GLY A 242 5.70 19.43 -0.19
C GLY A 242 5.66 19.07 1.30
N SER A 243 4.50 18.64 1.80
CA SER A 243 4.29 18.22 3.19
C SER A 243 3.68 16.82 3.24
N SER A 244 2.35 16.69 3.26
CA SER A 244 1.67 15.40 3.42
C SER A 244 1.56 14.57 2.13
N VAL A 245 1.61 15.21 0.96
CA VAL A 245 1.31 14.57 -0.33
C VAL A 245 2.52 14.62 -1.25
N ARG A 246 2.97 13.46 -1.73
CA ARG A 246 4.20 13.30 -2.53
C ARG A 246 4.23 11.96 -3.28
N MET A 247 5.10 11.81 -4.26
CA MET A 247 5.42 10.51 -4.87
C MET A 247 6.75 9.96 -4.32
N LEU A 248 6.88 8.64 -4.22
CA LEU A 248 8.07 7.94 -3.71
C LEU A 248 8.99 7.43 -4.83
N LEU A 249 8.43 6.87 -5.90
CA LEU A 249 9.17 6.32 -7.05
C LEU A 249 9.30 7.31 -8.20
N THR A 250 8.32 8.20 -8.35
CA THR A 250 8.30 9.21 -9.41
C THR A 250 8.61 10.59 -8.85
N SER A 251 9.17 11.49 -9.66
CA SER A 251 9.41 12.86 -9.22
C SER A 251 8.10 13.65 -9.17
N ASP A 252 7.85 14.36 -8.06
CA ASP A 252 6.75 15.34 -7.95
C ASP A 252 6.73 16.34 -9.14
N LYS A 253 7.90 16.62 -9.72
CA LYS A 253 8.06 17.49 -10.89
C LYS A 253 7.28 17.00 -12.10
N ASP A 254 7.10 15.69 -12.26
CA ASP A 254 6.43 15.10 -13.42
C ASP A 254 4.93 15.36 -13.40
N VAL A 255 4.30 15.32 -12.22
CA VAL A 255 2.90 15.71 -12.03
C VAL A 255 2.71 17.19 -12.37
N TYR A 256 3.59 18.05 -11.87
CA TYR A 256 3.52 19.48 -12.18
C TYR A 256 3.75 19.78 -13.66
N ARG A 257 4.68 19.08 -14.32
CA ARG A 257 4.94 19.23 -15.76
C ARG A 257 3.77 18.72 -16.62
N TYR A 258 3.05 17.71 -16.13
CA TYR A 258 1.86 17.19 -16.81
C TYR A 258 0.70 18.20 -16.84
N ILE A 259 0.58 19.01 -15.79
CA ILE A 259 -0.51 19.99 -15.64
C ILE A 259 -0.11 21.37 -16.16
N GLY A 260 1.18 21.71 -16.08
CA GLY A 260 1.67 23.01 -16.49
C GLY A 260 3.14 23.20 -16.17
N VAL A 261 3.43 24.10 -15.23
CA VAL A 261 4.80 24.37 -14.78
C VAL A 261 4.93 24.23 -13.28
N MET A 262 6.09 23.78 -12.84
CA MET A 262 6.40 23.65 -11.41
C MET A 262 6.35 25.02 -10.71
N PRO A 263 5.69 25.12 -9.54
CA PRO A 263 5.70 26.34 -8.76
C PRO A 263 7.10 26.63 -8.21
N ARG A 264 7.50 27.92 -8.22
CA ARG A 264 8.79 28.37 -7.65
C ARG A 264 8.78 28.39 -6.12
N GLN A 265 7.62 28.62 -5.52
CA GLN A 265 7.41 28.69 -4.08
C GLN A 265 6.24 27.77 -3.72
N GLN A 266 6.30 27.14 -2.55
CA GLN A 266 5.19 26.35 -2.06
C GLN A 266 3.97 27.24 -1.85
N MET A 267 2.81 26.76 -2.29
CA MET A 267 1.53 27.45 -2.15
C MET A 267 0.40 26.42 -2.09
N PRO A 268 -0.79 26.78 -1.56
CA PRO A 268 -1.94 25.89 -1.53
C PRO A 268 -2.29 25.38 -2.94
N VAL A 269 -2.68 24.09 -3.03
CA VAL A 269 -2.96 23.43 -4.33
C VAL A 269 -3.96 24.19 -5.18
N MET A 270 -5.08 24.65 -4.61
CA MET A 270 -6.07 25.44 -5.36
C MET A 270 -5.54 26.78 -5.84
N ARG A 271 -4.70 27.46 -5.04
CA ARG A 271 -4.10 28.72 -5.46
C ARG A 271 -3.19 28.50 -6.66
N TYR A 272 -2.42 27.42 -6.66
CA TYR A 272 -1.61 27.03 -7.82
C TYR A 272 -2.47 26.73 -9.05
N LEU A 273 -3.52 25.92 -8.90
CA LEU A 273 -4.42 25.53 -10.00
C LEU A 273 -5.13 26.76 -10.62
N GLU A 274 -5.61 27.70 -9.81
CA GLU A 274 -6.20 28.96 -10.29
C GLU A 274 -5.20 29.82 -11.08
N LEU A 275 -3.94 29.89 -10.63
CA LEU A 275 -2.90 30.67 -11.30
C LEU A 275 -2.43 30.02 -12.61
N ILE A 276 -2.21 28.70 -12.63
CA ILE A 276 -1.69 28.01 -13.81
C ILE A 276 -2.73 28.02 -14.93
N THR A 277 -4.01 27.76 -14.60
CA THR A 277 -5.11 27.72 -15.57
C THR A 277 -5.44 29.09 -16.18
N ALA A 278 -5.20 30.19 -15.44
CA ALA A 278 -5.29 31.54 -15.97
C ALA A 278 -4.10 31.93 -16.86
N SER A 279 -3.03 31.14 -16.86
CA SER A 279 -1.80 31.42 -17.62
C SER A 279 -1.77 30.68 -18.96
N ARG A 280 -0.95 31.18 -19.91
CA ARG A 280 -0.67 30.48 -21.18
C ARG A 280 0.15 29.18 -21.02
N LYS A 281 0.53 28.83 -19.79
CA LYS A 281 1.36 27.65 -19.48
C LYS A 281 0.53 26.45 -19.01
N ALA A 282 -0.80 26.60 -18.93
CA ALA A 282 -1.70 25.49 -18.61
C ALA A 282 -1.64 24.41 -19.70
N GLN A 283 -1.52 23.16 -19.27
CA GLN A 283 -1.76 22.00 -20.12
C GLN A 283 -3.24 21.60 -20.06
N LYS A 284 -3.69 20.80 -21.03
CA LYS A 284 -5.09 20.32 -21.11
C LYS A 284 -5.63 19.75 -19.78
N PRO A 285 -4.89 18.93 -19.01
CA PRO A 285 -5.38 18.36 -17.76
C PRO A 285 -5.70 19.39 -16.67
N ALA A 286 -5.12 20.59 -16.72
CA ALA A 286 -5.23 21.57 -15.65
C ALA A 286 -6.68 22.01 -15.37
N GLY A 287 -7.53 22.03 -16.41
CA GLY A 287 -8.95 22.33 -16.27
C GLY A 287 -9.66 21.30 -15.37
N ASP A 288 -9.45 20.01 -15.62
CA ASP A 288 -10.07 18.95 -14.82
C ASP A 288 -9.59 18.95 -13.37
N TYR A 289 -8.29 19.17 -13.14
CA TYR A 289 -7.77 19.31 -11.79
C TYR A 289 -8.39 20.50 -11.04
N LEU A 290 -8.56 21.64 -11.71
CA LEU A 290 -9.21 22.81 -11.11
C LEU A 290 -10.68 22.53 -10.77
N LEU A 291 -11.43 21.96 -11.72
CA LEU A 291 -12.85 21.66 -11.55
C LEU A 291 -13.07 20.63 -10.43
N CYS A 292 -12.33 19.53 -10.45
CA CYS A 292 -12.37 18.53 -9.39
C CYS A 292 -11.91 19.10 -8.04
N GLY A 293 -10.93 20.00 -8.03
CA GLY A 293 -10.50 20.70 -6.82
C GLY A 293 -11.63 21.52 -6.18
N TYR A 294 -12.40 22.25 -6.98
CA TYR A 294 -13.60 22.94 -6.49
C TYR A 294 -14.66 21.97 -5.95
N LEU A 295 -14.88 20.84 -6.64
CA LEU A 295 -15.83 19.83 -6.19
C LEU A 295 -15.40 19.18 -4.86
N LEU A 296 -14.12 18.85 -4.69
CA LEU A 296 -13.55 18.32 -3.44
C LEU A 296 -13.70 19.32 -2.28
N ASP A 297 -13.45 20.61 -2.54
CA ASP A 297 -13.63 21.66 -1.53
C ASP A 297 -15.12 21.99 -1.25
N LYS A 298 -16.05 21.37 -1.98
CA LYS A 298 -17.50 21.63 -1.99
C LYS A 298 -17.87 23.04 -2.45
N ASN A 299 -17.02 23.67 -3.26
CA ASN A 299 -17.20 25.01 -3.79
C ASN A 299 -17.92 24.98 -5.15
N LEU A 300 -19.23 24.73 -5.11
CA LEU A 300 -20.06 24.67 -6.33
C LEU A 300 -20.12 26.01 -7.06
N ASP A 301 -20.09 27.14 -6.35
CA ASP A 301 -20.19 28.45 -6.98
C ASP A 301 -19.02 28.73 -7.92
N LYS A 302 -17.79 28.41 -7.50
CA LYS A 302 -16.62 28.53 -8.37
C LYS A 302 -16.61 27.46 -9.46
N PHE A 303 -17.01 26.22 -9.15
CA PHE A 303 -17.11 25.16 -10.15
C PHE A 303 -18.00 25.59 -11.33
N VAL A 304 -19.20 26.08 -11.07
CA VAL A 304 -20.17 26.50 -12.10
C VAL A 304 -19.66 27.68 -12.93
N VAL A 305 -18.95 28.63 -12.32
CA VAL A 305 -18.36 29.77 -13.05
C VAL A 305 -17.23 29.33 -13.99
N HIS A 306 -16.48 28.30 -13.63
CA HIS A 306 -15.30 27.85 -14.37
C HIS A 306 -15.59 26.73 -15.38
N LEU A 307 -16.62 25.90 -15.16
CA LEU A 307 -16.96 24.75 -16.01
C LEU A 307 -17.13 25.13 -17.51
N PRO A 308 -17.86 26.19 -17.89
CA PRO A 308 -18.08 26.53 -19.30
C PRO A 308 -16.82 26.92 -20.08
N ARG A 309 -15.69 27.16 -19.38
CA ARG A 309 -14.40 27.47 -20.02
C ARG A 309 -13.72 26.22 -20.61
N TYR A 310 -14.07 25.05 -20.10
CA TYR A 310 -13.42 23.78 -20.46
C TYR A 310 -14.38 22.80 -21.14
N TYR A 311 -15.67 22.88 -20.80
CA TYR A 311 -16.69 21.96 -21.29
C TYR A 311 -17.90 22.74 -21.82
N HIS A 312 -18.53 22.17 -22.84
CA HIS A 312 -19.89 22.57 -23.21
C HIS A 312 -20.87 22.00 -22.17
N VAL A 313 -21.84 22.82 -21.78
CA VAL A 313 -22.82 22.44 -20.76
C VAL A 313 -23.97 21.70 -21.45
N ASP A 314 -23.74 20.41 -21.71
CA ASP A 314 -24.67 19.52 -22.39
C ASP A 314 -24.70 18.12 -21.71
N SER A 315 -25.30 17.13 -22.37
CA SER A 315 -25.39 15.76 -21.87
C SER A 315 -24.07 14.98 -21.95
N LEU A 316 -23.04 15.49 -22.64
CA LEU A 316 -21.73 14.85 -22.78
C LEU A 316 -20.79 15.17 -21.61
N LEU A 317 -21.26 15.94 -20.63
CA LEU A 317 -20.52 16.24 -19.43
C LEU A 317 -20.17 14.95 -18.65
N PRO A 318 -18.96 14.89 -18.07
CA PRO A 318 -18.61 13.82 -17.15
C PRO A 318 -19.64 13.63 -16.04
N LYS A 319 -19.88 12.38 -15.65
CA LYS A 319 -20.89 11.99 -14.65
C LYS A 319 -20.89 12.88 -13.41
N HIS A 320 -19.75 13.05 -12.75
CA HIS A 320 -19.71 13.82 -11.50
C HIS A 320 -19.89 15.32 -11.71
N TYR A 321 -19.60 15.84 -12.92
CA TYR A 321 -19.88 17.23 -13.26
C TYR A 321 -21.39 17.43 -13.44
N ARG A 322 -22.08 16.48 -14.08
CA ARG A 322 -23.55 16.49 -14.18
C ARG A 322 -24.20 16.40 -12.80
N GLU A 323 -23.77 15.45 -11.97
CA GLU A 323 -24.23 15.30 -10.59
C GLU A 323 -24.06 16.62 -9.79
N ALA A 324 -22.90 17.28 -9.92
CA ALA A 324 -22.65 18.56 -9.27
C ALA A 324 -23.54 19.71 -9.77
N LEU A 325 -23.84 19.76 -11.08
CA LEU A 325 -24.73 20.76 -11.67
C LEU A 325 -26.19 20.57 -11.25
N VAL A 326 -26.68 19.33 -11.20
CA VAL A 326 -28.02 19.00 -10.68
C VAL A 326 -28.13 19.45 -9.22
N LEU A 327 -27.14 19.07 -8.39
CA LEU A 327 -27.09 19.50 -7.00
C LEU A 327 -27.09 21.03 -6.87
N TYR A 328 -26.30 21.73 -7.68
CA TYR A 328 -26.23 23.20 -7.67
C TYR A 328 -27.58 23.83 -8.02
N THR A 329 -28.22 23.37 -9.09
CA THR A 329 -29.50 23.90 -9.58
C THR A 329 -30.61 23.73 -8.54
N HIS A 330 -30.63 22.59 -7.84
CA HIS A 330 -31.60 22.32 -6.77
C HIS A 330 -31.29 23.03 -5.44
N SER A 331 -30.04 23.39 -5.19
CA SER A 331 -29.62 23.96 -3.90
C SER A 331 -29.65 25.49 -3.87
N ARG A 332 -29.73 26.17 -5.03
CA ARG A 332 -29.64 27.63 -5.12
C ARG A 332 -30.98 28.24 -5.50
N SER A 333 -31.33 29.32 -4.82
CA SER A 333 -32.53 30.12 -5.10
C SER A 333 -32.41 30.95 -6.38
N ASP A 334 -31.19 31.38 -6.74
CA ASP A 334 -30.87 32.13 -7.96
C ASP A 334 -29.58 31.56 -8.60
N PRO A 335 -29.69 30.46 -9.36
CA PRO A 335 -28.53 29.80 -9.94
C PRO A 335 -27.98 30.56 -11.15
N LYS A 336 -26.65 30.78 -11.18
CA LYS A 336 -25.97 31.43 -12.32
C LYS A 336 -25.98 30.59 -13.60
N LEU A 337 -26.18 29.29 -13.46
CA LEU A 337 -26.25 28.32 -14.54
C LEU A 337 -27.33 27.31 -14.18
N VAL A 338 -28.28 27.11 -15.08
CA VAL A 338 -29.32 26.10 -14.94
C VAL A 338 -28.96 24.94 -15.84
N TYR A 339 -28.93 23.74 -15.27
CA TYR A 339 -28.68 22.50 -15.99
C TYR A 339 -29.85 21.55 -15.78
N HIS A 340 -30.30 20.92 -16.85
CA HIS A 340 -31.37 19.93 -16.82
C HIS A 340 -30.94 18.68 -17.61
N ASP A 341 -31.01 17.54 -16.93
CA ASP A 341 -30.79 16.21 -17.50
C ASP A 341 -31.84 15.30 -16.86
N ALA A 342 -32.83 14.88 -17.65
CA ALA A 342 -33.98 14.14 -17.16
C ALA A 342 -33.61 12.88 -16.37
N VAL A 343 -32.49 12.22 -16.73
CA VAL A 343 -32.02 11.02 -16.03
C VAL A 343 -31.39 11.41 -14.69
N ALA A 344 -30.44 12.36 -14.70
CA ALA A 344 -29.75 12.77 -13.48
C ALA A 344 -30.69 13.47 -12.49
N ASP A 345 -31.68 14.23 -12.98
CA ASP A 345 -32.70 14.88 -12.16
C ASP A 345 -33.65 13.83 -11.52
N ALA A 346 -33.97 12.74 -12.22
CA ALA A 346 -34.74 11.64 -11.66
C ALA A 346 -33.94 10.89 -10.58
N ASP A 347 -32.68 10.53 -10.88
CA ASP A 347 -31.78 9.87 -9.93
C ASP A 347 -31.57 10.71 -8.65
N TYR A 348 -31.51 12.04 -8.78
CA TYR A 348 -31.37 12.94 -7.64
C TYR A 348 -32.63 13.00 -6.77
N ARG A 349 -33.83 12.92 -7.37
CA ARG A 349 -35.09 12.84 -6.61
C ARG A 349 -35.16 11.53 -5.83
N ASP A 350 -34.79 10.41 -6.46
CA ASP A 350 -34.74 9.11 -5.79
C ASP A 350 -33.73 9.11 -4.63
N TYR A 351 -32.58 9.77 -4.80
CA TYR A 351 -31.62 10.02 -3.72
C TYR A 351 -32.24 10.79 -2.54
N GLN A 352 -32.98 11.87 -2.82
CA GLN A 352 -33.63 12.67 -1.78
C GLN A 352 -34.74 11.91 -1.06
N ASP A 353 -35.52 11.09 -1.77
CA ASP A 353 -36.60 10.30 -1.17
C ASP A 353 -36.06 9.15 -0.32
N LEU A 354 -34.95 8.54 -0.73
CA LEU A 354 -34.21 7.58 0.08
C LEU A 354 -33.68 8.22 1.37
N GLU A 355 -33.21 9.48 1.29
CA GLU A 355 -32.74 10.23 2.46
C GLU A 355 -33.87 10.48 3.48
N LYS A 356 -35.07 10.87 3.00
CA LYS A 356 -36.24 11.10 3.85
C LYS A 356 -36.76 9.83 4.51
N LYS A 357 -36.61 8.67 3.85
CA LYS A 357 -37.11 7.37 4.35
C LYS A 357 -36.46 6.94 5.67
N TYR A 358 -35.21 7.34 5.93
CA TYR A 358 -34.46 6.93 7.11
C TYR A 358 -34.14 8.13 8.00
N PRO A 359 -34.89 8.39 9.09
CA PRO A 359 -34.64 9.55 9.94
C PRO A 359 -33.31 9.42 10.73
N GLU A 360 -32.91 8.19 11.07
CA GLU A 360 -31.68 7.94 11.83
C GLU A 360 -30.42 8.11 10.97
N LYS A 361 -29.52 9.01 11.40
CA LYS A 361 -28.33 9.43 10.63
C LYS A 361 -27.41 8.25 10.23
N MET A 362 -27.16 7.30 11.13
CA MET A 362 -26.23 6.19 10.89
C MET A 362 -26.80 5.19 9.87
N VAL A 363 -28.06 4.81 10.04
CA VAL A 363 -28.79 3.93 9.11
C VAL A 363 -28.91 4.59 7.75
N ARG A 364 -29.28 5.87 7.71
CA ARG A 364 -29.36 6.67 6.49
C ARG A 364 -28.04 6.70 5.73
N GLN A 365 -26.94 7.01 6.41
CA GLN A 365 -25.62 7.04 5.79
C GLN A 365 -25.24 5.69 5.17
N THR A 366 -25.52 4.58 5.86
CA THR A 366 -25.21 3.25 5.34
C THR A 366 -26.07 2.90 4.13
N LYS A 367 -27.39 3.11 4.21
CA LYS A 367 -28.31 2.83 3.10
C LYS A 367 -28.03 3.69 1.87
N ILE A 368 -27.72 4.97 2.05
CA ILE A 368 -27.34 5.85 0.93
C ILE A 368 -25.98 5.45 0.38
N ARG A 369 -25.00 5.08 1.21
CA ARG A 369 -23.68 4.63 0.74
C ARG A 369 -23.80 3.39 -0.16
N ASP A 370 -24.68 2.45 0.17
CA ASP A 370 -24.82 1.20 -0.58
C ASP A 370 -25.34 1.43 -2.01
N ILE A 371 -26.18 2.46 -2.23
CA ILE A 371 -26.80 2.76 -3.54
C ILE A 371 -26.06 3.89 -4.26
N TYR A 372 -25.80 4.99 -3.55
CA TYR A 372 -25.26 6.24 -4.09
C TYR A 372 -23.85 6.58 -3.58
N GLY A 373 -23.14 5.65 -2.92
CA GLY A 373 -21.83 5.92 -2.34
C GLY A 373 -20.75 6.38 -3.33
N LYS A 374 -20.99 6.13 -4.62
CA LYS A 374 -20.12 6.52 -5.75
C LYS A 374 -20.52 7.82 -6.43
N THR A 375 -21.53 8.53 -5.93
CA THR A 375 -21.96 9.81 -6.53
C THR A 375 -21.35 10.99 -5.81
N TYR A 376 -21.24 12.11 -6.52
CA TYR A 376 -20.84 13.38 -5.94
C TYR A 376 -21.79 13.85 -4.83
N TRP A 377 -23.08 13.52 -4.92
CA TRP A 377 -24.06 13.87 -3.88
C TRP A 377 -23.73 13.24 -2.53
N TYR A 378 -23.37 11.95 -2.51
CA TYR A 378 -22.94 11.29 -1.30
C TYR A 378 -21.68 11.94 -0.72
N TYR A 379 -20.70 12.25 -1.57
CA TYR A 379 -19.50 12.99 -1.14
C TYR A 379 -19.87 14.35 -0.54
N PHE A 380 -20.72 15.13 -1.20
CA PHE A 380 -21.10 16.47 -0.76
C PHE A 380 -21.80 16.47 0.60
N HIS A 381 -22.74 15.55 0.83
CA HIS A 381 -23.54 15.54 2.07
C HIS A 381 -22.90 14.76 3.23
N TYR A 382 -22.22 13.64 2.95
CA TYR A 382 -21.78 12.70 3.99
C TYR A 382 -20.28 12.70 4.23
N HIS A 383 -19.46 13.19 3.28
CA HIS A 383 -18.02 13.27 3.51
C HIS A 383 -17.68 14.42 4.47
N GLN A 384 -16.99 14.10 5.56
CA GLN A 384 -16.54 15.11 6.52
C GLN A 384 -15.21 15.71 6.07
N LYS A 385 -15.10 17.04 6.19
CA LYS A 385 -13.82 17.75 6.06
C LYS A 385 -12.89 17.26 7.19
N LYS A 386 -11.69 16.81 6.84
CA LYS A 386 -10.68 16.28 7.77
C LYS A 386 -9.46 17.16 7.78
#